data_AF-A0A539DQY4-F1
#
_entry.id   AF-A0A539DQY4-F1
#
_cell.length_a   1.000
_cell.length_b   1.000
_cell.length_c   1.000
_cell.angle_alpha   90.00
_cell.angle_beta   90.00
_cell.angle_gamma   90.00
#
_symmetry.space_group_name_H-M   'P 1'
#
loop_
_entity.id
_entity.type
_entity.pdbx_description
1 polymer ?
#
loop_
_entity_poly.entity_id
_entity_poly.type
_entity_poly.pdbx_seq_one_letter_code
_entity_poly.pdbx_strand_id
1 'polypeptide(L)'
;SAESDAIIAAKKEAAHDHLIRLKQRWQAILERLDEPALRHAELLERELIERAAPTDTLLDLLIRRDLQISYRKAVERPLKEIFAGRELDEVRSQFDKIHAEIRSSRLFVALHMHAGDGNVHTNIPVNSNDYAMMQEAERIVDRIMALATALGGVISGEHGIGITKFHYLEPEKIAAFAAYKLKIDPQGHFNRGKLLAGSGLANAYTPSLRLVQQEALILEDSELGALNDDIRHCLRCGKCKPECNTHVPRANLLYSPRNKILATGLMIEAFLYEEQTRRGISIHHFDEMNDVADHCTVCHKCASPCPVDIDFGDVTMRMRKILIERGRRRVNLTSRLAMAFLNVTDPTTI
;
A
#
# COMPACT_ATOMS: atom_id res chain seq x y z
N SER A 1 -25.14 -31.17 -27.87
CA SER A 1 -25.73 -31.33 -29.21
C SER A 1 -24.95 -30.43 -30.15
N ALA A 2 -24.76 -30.80 -31.42
CA ALA A 2 -24.07 -29.94 -32.40
C ALA A 2 -24.68 -28.53 -32.49
N GLU A 3 -25.99 -28.42 -32.25
CA GLU A 3 -26.70 -27.14 -32.16
C GLU A 3 -26.29 -26.31 -30.94
N SER A 4 -26.18 -26.92 -29.76
CA SER A 4 -25.68 -26.25 -28.54
C SER A 4 -24.25 -25.75 -28.72
N ASP A 5 -23.40 -26.57 -29.36
CA ASP A 5 -22.00 -26.21 -29.62
C ASP A 5 -21.90 -25.03 -30.60
N ALA A 6 -22.75 -25.01 -31.64
CA ALA A 6 -22.86 -23.89 -32.57
C ALA A 6 -23.35 -22.59 -31.89
N ILE A 7 -24.33 -22.67 -30.99
CA ILE A 7 -24.81 -21.51 -30.21
C ILE A 7 -23.70 -20.95 -29.32
N ILE A 8 -22.96 -21.82 -28.63
CA ILE A 8 -21.83 -21.40 -27.78
C ILE A 8 -20.73 -20.76 -28.63
N ALA A 9 -20.41 -21.32 -29.80
CA ALA A 9 -19.43 -20.76 -30.73
C ALA A 9 -19.82 -19.35 -31.19
N ALA A 10 -21.07 -19.16 -31.63
CA ALA A 10 -21.59 -17.86 -32.05
C ALA A 10 -21.55 -16.82 -30.91
N LYS A 11 -21.89 -17.21 -29.68
CA LYS A 11 -21.76 -16.33 -28.50
C LYS A 11 -20.31 -15.91 -28.24
N LYS A 12 -19.35 -16.84 -28.36
CA LYS A 12 -17.91 -16.55 -28.21
C LYS A 12 -17.42 -15.57 -29.28
N GLU A 13 -17.79 -15.79 -30.53
CA GLU A 13 -17.44 -14.92 -31.65
C GLU A 13 -18.00 -13.51 -31.45
N ALA A 14 -19.29 -13.39 -31.13
CA ALA A 14 -19.93 -12.11 -30.86
C ALA A 14 -19.26 -11.35 -29.69
N ALA A 15 -18.90 -12.05 -28.61
CA ALA A 15 -18.20 -11.46 -27.46
C ALA A 15 -16.79 -11.00 -27.83
N HIS A 16 -16.04 -11.83 -28.57
CA HIS A 16 -14.69 -11.53 -28.99
C HIS A 16 -14.63 -10.32 -29.93
N ASP A 17 -15.50 -10.29 -30.93
CA ASP A 17 -15.59 -9.17 -31.87
C ASP A 17 -15.98 -7.87 -31.18
N HIS A 18 -16.91 -7.95 -30.22
CA HIS A 18 -17.29 -6.80 -29.39
C HIS A 18 -16.10 -6.24 -28.60
N LEU A 19 -15.34 -7.12 -27.94
CA LEU A 19 -14.16 -6.73 -27.17
C LEU A 19 -13.04 -6.16 -28.05
N ILE A 20 -12.80 -6.73 -29.24
CA ILE A 20 -11.82 -6.21 -30.19
C ILE A 20 -12.18 -4.80 -30.63
N ARG A 21 -13.43 -4.57 -31.05
CA ARG A 21 -13.88 -3.23 -31.46
C ARG A 21 -13.74 -2.21 -30.34
N LEU A 22 -14.12 -2.59 -29.11
CA LEU A 22 -13.96 -1.72 -27.95
C LEU A 22 -12.50 -1.42 -27.63
N LYS A 23 -11.64 -2.43 -27.67
CA LYS A 23 -10.19 -2.26 -27.45
C LYS A 23 -9.62 -1.29 -28.47
N GLN A 24 -9.89 -1.48 -29.76
CA GLN A 24 -9.44 -0.59 -30.83
C GLN A 24 -9.90 0.85 -30.60
N ARG A 25 -11.19 1.04 -30.28
CA ARG A 25 -11.74 2.38 -29.98
C ARG A 25 -11.05 3.02 -28.78
N TRP A 26 -10.93 2.33 -27.66
CA TRP A 26 -10.32 2.88 -26.45
C TRP A 26 -8.83 3.18 -26.63
N GLN A 27 -8.13 2.32 -27.39
CA GLN A 27 -6.72 2.49 -27.67
C GLN A 27 -6.49 3.69 -28.63
N ALA A 28 -7.34 3.87 -29.63
CA ALA A 28 -7.31 5.06 -30.49
C ALA A 28 -7.56 6.36 -29.71
N ILE A 29 -8.48 6.35 -28.72
CA ILE A 29 -8.71 7.51 -27.84
C ILE A 29 -7.45 7.79 -26.99
N LEU A 30 -6.85 6.75 -26.42
CA LEU A 30 -5.66 6.87 -25.56
C LEU A 30 -4.44 7.42 -26.30
N GLU A 31 -4.24 7.01 -27.56
CA GLU A 31 -3.10 7.42 -28.38
C GLU A 31 -3.22 8.88 -28.89
N ARG A 32 -4.41 9.48 -28.82
CA ARG A 32 -4.73 10.77 -29.45
C ARG A 32 -5.35 11.77 -28.47
N LEU A 33 -5.07 11.62 -27.18
CA LEU A 33 -5.67 12.42 -26.11
C LEU A 33 -5.56 13.93 -26.35
N ASP A 34 -4.41 14.39 -26.83
CA ASP A 34 -4.12 15.82 -27.06
C ASP A 34 -4.59 16.33 -28.44
N GLU A 35 -5.16 15.47 -29.28
CA GLU A 35 -5.66 15.86 -30.60
C GLU A 35 -7.08 16.46 -30.54
N PRO A 36 -7.43 17.37 -31.47
CA PRO A 36 -8.79 17.93 -31.54
C PRO A 36 -9.84 16.84 -31.71
N ALA A 37 -10.83 16.81 -30.81
CA ALA A 37 -11.83 15.74 -30.74
C ALA A 37 -12.66 15.59 -32.02
N LEU A 38 -13.00 16.72 -32.66
CA LEU A 38 -13.82 16.73 -33.89
C LEU A 38 -13.09 16.12 -35.11
N ARG A 39 -11.76 15.95 -35.07
CA ARG A 39 -11.02 15.20 -36.10
C ARG A 39 -11.22 13.69 -36.00
N HIS A 40 -11.66 13.21 -34.84
CA HIS A 40 -11.87 11.80 -34.53
C HIS A 40 -13.34 11.53 -34.21
N ALA A 41 -14.24 12.13 -34.99
CA ALA A 41 -15.69 12.05 -34.80
C ALA A 41 -16.21 10.60 -34.81
N GLU A 42 -15.52 9.67 -35.49
CA GLU A 42 -15.83 8.24 -35.50
C GLU A 42 -15.67 7.56 -34.13
N LEU A 43 -14.92 8.17 -33.21
CA LEU A 43 -14.72 7.67 -31.84
C LEU A 43 -15.81 8.18 -30.87
N LEU A 44 -16.61 9.16 -31.28
CA LEU A 44 -17.55 9.91 -30.44
C LEU A 44 -19.01 9.53 -30.72
N GLU A 45 -19.86 9.70 -29.71
CA GLU A 45 -21.31 9.59 -29.89
C GLU A 45 -21.84 10.85 -30.58
N ARG A 46 -22.88 10.74 -31.40
CA ARG A 46 -23.38 11.84 -32.25
C ARG A 46 -23.77 13.08 -31.45
N GLU A 47 -24.42 12.89 -30.31
CA GLU A 47 -24.81 13.96 -29.40
C GLU A 47 -23.62 14.70 -28.77
N LEU A 48 -22.46 14.03 -28.69
CA LEU A 48 -21.22 14.64 -28.18
C LEU A 48 -20.56 15.50 -29.25
N ILE A 49 -20.58 15.06 -30.51
CA ILE A 49 -20.06 15.82 -31.65
C ILE A 49 -20.78 17.17 -31.77
N GLU A 50 -22.10 17.20 -31.56
CA GLU A 50 -22.91 18.43 -31.65
C GLU A 50 -22.63 19.43 -30.53
N ARG A 51 -22.11 18.97 -29.38
CA ARG A 51 -21.83 19.81 -28.20
C ARG A 51 -20.35 20.17 -28.04
N ALA A 52 -19.45 19.44 -28.67
CA ALA A 52 -18.01 19.67 -28.55
C ALA A 52 -17.60 20.99 -29.20
N ALA A 53 -16.80 21.78 -28.49
CA ALA A 53 -16.22 23.00 -29.03
C ALA A 53 -15.10 22.66 -30.06
N PRO A 54 -14.84 23.53 -31.05
CA PRO A 54 -13.79 23.29 -32.05
C PRO A 54 -12.38 23.15 -31.47
N THR A 55 -12.15 23.70 -30.28
CA THR A 55 -10.87 23.64 -29.56
C THR A 55 -10.75 22.46 -28.61
N ASP A 56 -11.83 21.71 -28.38
CA ASP A 56 -11.81 20.60 -27.43
C ASP A 56 -10.93 19.47 -27.94
N THR A 57 -10.01 19.00 -27.09
CA THR A 57 -9.28 17.75 -27.29
C THR A 57 -10.06 16.55 -26.77
N LEU A 58 -9.65 15.34 -27.14
CA LEU A 58 -10.22 14.12 -26.54
C LEU A 58 -10.03 14.08 -25.02
N LEU A 59 -8.91 14.61 -24.52
CA LEU A 59 -8.65 14.74 -23.09
C LEU A 59 -9.63 15.70 -22.39
N ASP A 60 -9.93 16.85 -23.00
CA ASP A 60 -10.86 17.83 -22.43
C ASP A 60 -12.26 17.26 -22.25
N LEU A 61 -12.71 16.46 -23.22
CA LEU A 61 -14.00 15.74 -23.13
C LEU A 61 -13.99 14.68 -22.01
N LEU A 62 -12.86 13.98 -21.79
CA LEU A 62 -12.72 13.02 -20.70
C LEU A 62 -12.72 13.70 -19.32
N ILE A 63 -11.98 14.80 -19.18
CA ILE A 63 -11.85 15.56 -17.92
C ILE A 63 -13.19 16.17 -17.52
N ARG A 64 -13.93 16.77 -18.47
CA ARG A 64 -15.29 17.31 -18.25
C ARG A 64 -16.35 16.23 -18.08
N ARG A 65 -16.01 14.96 -18.36
CA ARG A 65 -16.89 13.78 -18.33
C ARG A 65 -17.96 13.75 -19.44
N ASP A 66 -17.78 14.53 -20.50
CA ASP A 66 -18.64 14.47 -21.69
C ASP A 66 -18.40 13.17 -22.46
N LEU A 67 -17.12 12.75 -22.56
CA LEU A 67 -16.74 11.42 -23.04
C LEU A 67 -16.53 10.50 -21.83
N GLN A 68 -17.38 9.49 -21.66
CA GLN A 68 -17.26 8.53 -20.56
C GLN A 68 -16.84 7.13 -21.04
N ILE A 69 -15.68 6.67 -20.59
CA ILE A 69 -15.22 5.29 -20.79
C ILE A 69 -15.66 4.43 -19.60
N SER A 70 -16.65 3.55 -19.81
CA SER A 70 -17.26 2.74 -18.74
C SER A 70 -17.16 1.25 -19.02
N TYR A 71 -16.39 0.54 -18.19
CA TYR A 71 -16.34 -0.93 -18.19
C TYR A 71 -17.73 -1.54 -17.99
N ARG A 72 -18.52 -1.02 -17.04
CA ARG A 72 -19.84 -1.57 -16.73
C ARG A 72 -20.80 -1.48 -17.92
N LYS A 73 -20.85 -0.32 -18.58
CA LYS A 73 -21.76 -0.07 -19.71
C LYS A 73 -21.28 -0.78 -20.99
N ALA A 74 -19.98 -0.73 -21.27
CA ALA A 74 -19.43 -1.18 -22.54
C ALA A 74 -19.01 -2.66 -22.54
N VAL A 75 -18.54 -3.20 -21.41
CA VAL A 75 -17.98 -4.57 -21.34
C VAL A 75 -18.88 -5.49 -20.52
N GLU A 76 -19.09 -5.16 -19.24
CA GLU A 76 -19.76 -6.05 -18.29
C GLU A 76 -21.19 -6.40 -18.74
N ARG A 77 -22.01 -5.37 -19.01
CA ARG A 77 -23.41 -5.57 -19.39
C ARG A 77 -23.55 -6.33 -20.72
N PRO A 78 -22.89 -5.93 -21.83
CA PRO A 78 -22.99 -6.67 -23.09
C PRO A 78 -22.50 -8.11 -23.00
N LEU A 79 -21.40 -8.39 -22.28
CA LEU A 79 -20.95 -9.76 -22.07
C LEU A 79 -21.96 -10.58 -21.28
N LYS A 80 -22.53 -10.03 -20.20
CA LYS A 80 -23.56 -10.72 -19.41
C LYS A 80 -24.85 -10.94 -20.21
N GLU A 81 -25.17 -10.08 -21.16
CA GLU A 81 -26.30 -10.24 -22.10
C GLU A 81 -26.02 -11.35 -23.14
N ILE A 82 -24.82 -11.38 -23.73
CA ILE A 82 -24.40 -12.43 -24.68
C ILE A 82 -24.45 -13.81 -24.02
N PHE A 83 -23.97 -13.92 -22.79
CA PHE A 83 -23.95 -15.16 -22.00
C PHE A 83 -25.12 -15.25 -21.01
N ALA A 84 -26.29 -14.70 -21.36
CA ALA A 84 -27.50 -14.84 -20.55
C ALA A 84 -28.02 -16.29 -20.52
N GLY A 85 -28.68 -16.66 -19.41
CA GLY A 85 -29.26 -17.99 -19.18
C GLY A 85 -28.62 -18.71 -18.00
N ARG A 86 -29.41 -19.48 -17.24
CA ARG A 86 -28.96 -20.18 -16.00
C ARG A 86 -27.77 -21.12 -16.24
N GLU A 87 -27.70 -21.74 -17.42
CA GLU A 87 -26.64 -22.68 -17.78
C GLU A 87 -25.27 -22.01 -17.91
N LEU A 88 -25.23 -20.69 -18.11
CA LEU A 88 -24.01 -19.89 -18.30
C LEU A 88 -23.71 -18.98 -17.10
N ASP A 89 -24.39 -19.18 -15.98
CA ASP A 89 -24.19 -18.40 -14.75
C ASP A 89 -22.74 -18.45 -14.26
N GLU A 90 -22.10 -19.63 -14.32
CA GLU A 90 -20.70 -19.78 -13.94
C GLU A 90 -19.78 -18.97 -14.85
N VAL A 91 -20.04 -18.90 -16.16
CA VAL A 91 -19.24 -18.07 -17.09
C VAL A 91 -19.33 -16.59 -16.70
N ARG A 92 -20.52 -16.10 -16.36
CA ARG A 92 -20.72 -14.71 -15.92
C ARG A 92 -20.01 -14.44 -14.58
N SER A 93 -20.07 -15.39 -13.65
CA SER A 93 -19.32 -15.35 -12.39
C SER A 93 -17.81 -15.29 -12.63
N GLN A 94 -17.29 -16.04 -13.61
CA GLN A 94 -15.88 -15.98 -14.00
C GLN A 94 -15.49 -14.61 -14.57
N PHE A 95 -16.35 -13.94 -15.35
CA PHE A 95 -16.09 -12.55 -15.77
C PHE A 95 -15.94 -11.60 -14.59
N ASP A 96 -16.80 -11.75 -13.57
CA ASP A 96 -16.74 -10.93 -12.36
C ASP A 96 -15.45 -11.18 -11.56
N LYS A 97 -15.03 -12.46 -11.45
CA LYS A 97 -13.75 -12.84 -10.82
C LYS A 97 -12.55 -12.24 -11.56
N ILE A 98 -12.47 -12.42 -12.89
CA ILE A 98 -11.41 -11.85 -13.72
C ILE A 98 -11.38 -10.32 -13.58
N HIS A 99 -12.53 -9.66 -13.57
CA HIS A 99 -12.57 -8.21 -13.40
C HIS A 99 -12.09 -7.78 -12.01
N ALA A 100 -12.47 -8.49 -10.95
CA ALA A 100 -12.02 -8.20 -9.59
C ALA A 100 -10.50 -8.34 -9.45
N GLU A 101 -9.91 -9.40 -10.03
CA GLU A 101 -8.47 -9.63 -10.06
C GLU A 101 -7.75 -8.48 -10.79
N ILE A 102 -8.15 -8.18 -12.02
CA ILE A 102 -7.55 -7.10 -12.82
C ILE A 102 -7.70 -5.77 -12.10
N ARG A 103 -8.89 -5.45 -11.57
CA ARG A 103 -9.16 -4.19 -10.86
C ARG A 103 -8.22 -3.99 -9.69
N SER A 104 -7.93 -5.04 -8.93
CA SER A 104 -7.03 -4.94 -7.78
C SER A 104 -5.56 -4.73 -8.18
N SER A 105 -5.20 -5.07 -9.41
CA SER A 105 -3.84 -4.95 -9.98
C SER A 105 -3.62 -3.64 -10.77
N ARG A 106 -4.64 -2.76 -10.86
CA ARG A 106 -4.53 -1.50 -11.61
C ARG A 106 -3.79 -0.43 -10.81
N LEU A 107 -2.87 0.25 -11.48
CA LEU A 107 -2.17 1.41 -10.95
C LEU A 107 -2.87 2.70 -11.38
N PHE A 108 -2.92 3.65 -10.46
CA PHE A 108 -3.34 5.02 -10.73
C PHE A 108 -2.47 5.98 -9.93
N VAL A 109 -2.29 7.17 -10.49
CA VAL A 109 -1.53 8.24 -9.85
C VAL A 109 -2.52 9.20 -9.20
N ALA A 110 -2.51 9.24 -7.87
CA ALA A 110 -3.32 10.15 -7.07
C ALA A 110 -2.47 11.38 -6.68
N LEU A 111 -2.89 12.54 -7.17
CA LEU A 111 -2.22 13.81 -6.91
C LEU A 111 -2.99 14.63 -5.88
N HIS A 112 -2.26 15.21 -4.93
CA HIS A 112 -2.74 16.35 -4.16
C HIS A 112 -1.60 17.38 -4.05
N MET A 113 -1.90 18.64 -3.77
CA MET A 113 -0.87 19.68 -3.80
C MET A 113 -1.05 20.72 -2.71
N HIS A 114 0.07 21.24 -2.23
CA HIS A 114 0.15 22.53 -1.56
C HIS A 114 0.39 23.59 -2.62
N ALA A 115 -0.70 24.13 -3.18
CA ALA A 115 -0.63 25.02 -4.34
C ALA A 115 0.19 26.29 -4.09
N GLY A 116 0.18 26.82 -2.86
CA GLY A 116 0.93 28.03 -2.51
C GLY A 116 2.44 27.90 -2.68
N ASP A 117 2.98 26.70 -2.43
CA ASP A 117 4.43 26.47 -2.43
C ASP A 117 4.89 25.63 -3.64
N GLY A 118 3.97 25.30 -4.57
CA GLY A 118 4.26 24.49 -5.75
C GLY A 118 4.60 23.02 -5.45
N ASN A 119 4.24 22.51 -4.27
CA ASN A 119 4.57 21.14 -3.85
C ASN A 119 3.43 20.17 -4.21
N VAL A 120 3.70 19.25 -5.15
CA VAL A 120 2.76 18.22 -5.59
C VAL A 120 3.13 16.87 -4.98
N HIS A 121 2.20 16.32 -4.20
CA HIS A 121 2.28 14.99 -3.62
C HIS A 121 1.72 13.95 -4.58
N THR A 122 2.62 13.14 -5.10
CA THR A 122 2.31 12.08 -6.07
C THR A 122 2.27 10.73 -5.39
N ASN A 123 1.08 10.12 -5.30
CA ASN A 123 0.86 8.85 -4.62
C ASN A 123 0.42 7.77 -5.61
N ILE A 124 0.99 6.58 -5.49
CA ILE A 124 0.63 5.41 -6.29
C ILE A 124 0.24 4.30 -5.32
N PRO A 125 -1.06 4.03 -5.14
CA PRO A 125 -1.51 2.93 -4.30
C PRO A 125 -1.08 1.60 -4.92
N VAL A 126 -0.40 0.76 -4.14
CA VAL A 126 0.15 -0.52 -4.57
C VAL A 126 -0.22 -1.63 -3.60
N ASN A 127 -0.30 -2.85 -4.13
CA ASN A 127 -0.31 -4.06 -3.32
C ASN A 127 1.12 -4.62 -3.29
N SER A 128 1.79 -4.56 -2.15
CA SER A 128 3.19 -4.99 -1.99
C SER A 128 3.43 -6.48 -2.27
N ASN A 129 2.37 -7.31 -2.29
CA ASN A 129 2.46 -8.73 -2.66
C ASN A 129 2.40 -8.98 -4.18
N ASP A 130 2.05 -7.96 -4.98
CA ASP A 130 2.00 -8.07 -6.43
C ASP A 130 3.29 -7.49 -7.04
N TYR A 131 4.23 -8.38 -7.38
CA TYR A 131 5.53 -8.00 -7.94
C TYR A 131 5.42 -7.28 -9.29
N ALA A 132 4.47 -7.69 -10.14
CA ALA A 132 4.28 -7.06 -11.45
C ALA A 132 3.76 -5.62 -11.27
N MET A 133 2.82 -5.43 -10.34
CA MET A 133 2.33 -4.11 -9.95
C MET A 133 3.45 -3.23 -9.37
N MET A 134 4.30 -3.77 -8.51
CA MET A 134 5.43 -3.02 -7.94
C MET A 134 6.42 -2.57 -9.03
N GLN A 135 6.77 -3.43 -9.97
CA GLN A 135 7.67 -3.09 -11.08
C GLN A 135 7.07 -2.04 -12.03
N GLU A 136 5.77 -2.12 -12.31
CA GLU A 136 5.09 -1.09 -13.09
C GLU A 136 5.02 0.23 -12.33
N ALA A 137 4.76 0.20 -11.01
CA ALA A 137 4.77 1.39 -10.17
C ALA A 137 6.13 2.08 -10.18
N GLU A 138 7.24 1.33 -10.11
CA GLU A 138 8.59 1.87 -10.21
C GLU A 138 8.85 2.55 -11.58
N ARG A 139 8.41 1.93 -12.68
CA ARG A 139 8.47 2.56 -14.02
C ARG A 139 7.64 3.84 -14.11
N ILE A 140 6.49 3.89 -13.43
CA ILE A 140 5.68 5.12 -13.32
C ILE A 140 6.44 6.18 -12.52
N VAL A 141 7.09 5.81 -11.42
CA VAL A 141 7.95 6.71 -10.62
C VAL A 141 9.08 7.29 -11.48
N ASP A 142 9.79 6.47 -12.26
CA ASP A 142 10.85 6.93 -13.17
C ASP A 142 10.35 8.04 -14.11
N ARG A 143 9.17 7.83 -14.72
CA ARG A 143 8.53 8.81 -15.62
C ARG A 143 8.17 10.10 -14.89
N ILE A 144 7.65 9.99 -13.66
CA ILE A 144 7.29 11.16 -12.83
C ILE A 144 8.54 11.95 -12.46
N MET A 145 9.63 11.28 -12.06
CA MET A 145 10.89 11.94 -11.70
C MET A 145 11.50 12.65 -12.90
N ALA A 146 11.50 12.00 -14.07
CA ALA A 146 11.96 12.61 -15.32
C ALA A 146 11.11 13.84 -15.70
N LEU A 147 9.77 13.74 -15.57
CA LEU A 147 8.86 14.85 -15.84
C LEU A 147 9.10 16.03 -14.89
N ALA A 148 9.24 15.77 -13.58
CA ALA A 148 9.49 16.82 -12.60
C ALA A 148 10.76 17.61 -12.93
N THR A 149 11.85 16.92 -13.29
CA THR A 149 13.11 17.55 -13.70
C THR A 149 12.97 18.29 -15.04
N ALA A 150 12.27 17.71 -16.02
CA ALA A 150 12.05 18.34 -17.33
C ALA A 150 11.26 19.66 -17.25
N LEU A 151 10.39 19.77 -16.24
CA LEU A 151 9.64 21.00 -15.94
C LEU A 151 10.45 22.02 -15.11
N GLY A 152 11.72 21.76 -14.82
CA GLY A 152 12.58 22.61 -13.98
C GLY A 152 12.27 22.51 -12.48
N GLY A 153 11.52 21.49 -12.06
CA GLY A 153 11.22 21.19 -10.67
C GLY A 153 12.31 20.39 -9.97
N VAL A 154 12.01 19.93 -8.75
CA VAL A 154 12.89 19.07 -7.95
C VAL A 154 12.16 17.77 -7.57
N ILE A 155 12.91 16.67 -7.48
CA ILE A 155 12.37 15.32 -7.18
C ILE A 155 11.90 15.13 -5.72
N SER A 156 12.11 16.12 -4.86
CA SER A 156 11.68 16.07 -3.46
C SER A 156 11.43 17.46 -2.90
N GLY A 157 10.19 17.74 -2.50
CA GLY A 157 9.81 18.97 -1.79
C GLY A 157 10.14 18.90 -0.29
N GLU A 158 9.63 17.88 0.41
CA GLU A 158 9.65 17.84 1.89
C GLU A 158 10.26 16.56 2.51
N HIS A 159 10.17 15.42 1.84
CA HIS A 159 10.51 14.11 2.42
C HIS A 159 12.00 13.72 2.30
N GLY A 160 12.85 14.65 1.87
CA GLY A 160 14.27 14.38 1.62
C GLY A 160 14.50 13.36 0.50
N ILE A 161 15.73 12.87 0.39
CA ILE A 161 16.16 11.96 -0.68
C ILE A 161 16.11 10.50 -0.23
N GLY A 162 16.75 10.17 0.90
CA GLY A 162 16.84 8.79 1.39
C GLY A 162 17.48 7.85 0.36
N ILE A 163 17.28 6.54 0.52
CA ILE A 163 17.74 5.54 -0.49
C ILE A 163 16.78 5.45 -1.68
N THR A 164 15.53 5.90 -1.52
CA THR A 164 14.47 5.75 -2.52
C THR A 164 14.60 6.73 -3.68
N LYS A 165 15.25 7.88 -3.46
CA LYS A 165 15.40 8.91 -4.50
C LYS A 165 16.85 9.20 -4.87
N PHE A 166 17.81 8.52 -4.24
CA PHE A 166 19.23 8.83 -4.37
C PHE A 166 19.72 8.64 -5.80
N HIS A 167 19.25 7.59 -6.49
CA HIS A 167 19.63 7.27 -7.86
C HIS A 167 19.04 8.21 -8.92
N TYR A 168 18.06 9.05 -8.56
CA TYR A 168 17.53 10.09 -9.46
C TYR A 168 18.29 11.42 -9.38
N LEU A 169 19.23 11.55 -8.45
CA LEU A 169 20.08 12.74 -8.36
C LEU A 169 21.10 12.78 -9.51
N GLU A 170 21.50 13.98 -9.88
CA GLU A 170 22.55 14.20 -10.85
C GLU A 170 23.88 13.58 -10.36
N PRO A 171 24.66 12.93 -11.24
CA PRO A 171 25.90 12.25 -10.86
C PRO A 171 26.88 13.13 -10.07
N GLU A 172 26.94 14.43 -10.38
CA GLU A 172 27.81 15.39 -9.72
C GLU A 172 27.40 15.61 -8.25
N LYS A 173 26.07 15.66 -7.98
CA LYS A 173 25.56 15.79 -6.60
C LYS A 173 25.83 14.53 -5.79
N ILE A 174 25.68 13.36 -6.42
CA ILE A 174 26.01 12.07 -5.80
C ILE A 174 27.50 12.02 -5.43
N ALA A 175 28.38 12.38 -6.37
CA ALA A 175 29.82 12.38 -6.15
C ALA A 175 30.24 13.38 -5.04
N ALA A 176 29.68 14.59 -5.06
CA ALA A 176 29.92 15.59 -4.04
C ALA A 176 29.46 15.12 -2.64
N PHE A 177 28.27 14.54 -2.55
CA PHE A 177 27.76 14.00 -1.29
C PHE A 177 28.61 12.83 -0.78
N ALA A 178 29.01 11.90 -1.66
CA ALA A 178 29.85 10.77 -1.30
C ALA A 178 31.22 11.23 -0.77
N ALA A 179 31.85 12.21 -1.43
CA ALA A 179 33.12 12.79 -0.98
C ALA A 179 32.99 13.48 0.40
N TYR A 180 31.90 14.23 0.60
CA TYR A 180 31.61 14.85 1.90
C TYR A 180 31.40 13.78 2.99
N LYS A 181 30.60 12.75 2.73
CA LYS A 181 30.35 11.67 3.68
C LYS A 181 31.64 10.94 4.06
N LEU A 182 32.51 10.65 3.10
CA LEU A 182 33.80 10.01 3.38
C LEU A 182 34.70 10.85 4.28
N LYS A 183 34.67 12.19 4.12
CA LYS A 183 35.43 13.11 4.98
C LYS A 183 34.93 13.12 6.42
N ILE A 184 33.61 13.06 6.63
CA ILE A 184 32.99 13.18 7.97
C ILE A 184 32.87 11.83 8.67
N ASP A 185 32.62 10.77 7.92
CA ASP A 185 32.40 9.41 8.42
C ASP A 185 33.29 8.41 7.65
N PRO A 186 34.62 8.49 7.83
CA PRO A 186 35.58 7.65 7.11
C PRO A 186 35.42 6.15 7.45
N GLN A 187 34.78 5.83 8.57
CA GLN A 187 34.54 4.45 9.01
C GLN A 187 33.15 3.92 8.59
N GLY A 188 32.29 4.78 8.01
CA GLY A 188 31.00 4.38 7.45
C GLY A 188 29.93 3.99 8.49
N HIS A 189 29.95 4.60 9.67
CA HIS A 189 28.98 4.34 10.75
C HIS A 189 27.60 4.93 10.47
N PHE A 190 27.52 6.05 9.76
CA PHE A 190 26.27 6.76 9.51
C PHE A 190 25.51 6.13 8.34
N ASN A 191 24.39 5.48 8.63
CA ASN A 191 23.57 4.81 7.61
C ASN A 191 24.44 3.89 6.73
N ARG A 192 25.13 2.94 7.37
CA ARG A 192 26.07 2.02 6.73
C ARG A 192 25.45 1.35 5.50
N GLY A 193 26.20 1.33 4.40
CA GLY A 193 25.77 0.74 3.14
C GLY A 193 24.69 1.53 2.37
N LYS A 194 24.32 2.74 2.83
CA LYS A 194 23.30 3.59 2.20
C LYS A 194 23.87 4.95 1.83
N LEU A 195 23.25 5.59 0.83
CA LEU A 195 23.60 6.94 0.34
C LEU A 195 25.04 7.02 -0.20
N LEU A 196 25.50 5.93 -0.82
CA LEU A 196 26.75 5.82 -1.56
C LEU A 196 26.46 5.81 -3.07
N ALA A 197 27.47 6.06 -3.90
CA ALA A 197 27.32 5.88 -5.35
C ALA A 197 26.82 4.46 -5.67
N GLY A 198 25.80 4.34 -6.50
CA GLY A 198 25.11 3.07 -6.78
C GLY A 198 24.08 2.64 -5.74
N SER A 199 23.78 3.48 -4.72
CA SER A 199 22.66 3.22 -3.82
C SER A 199 21.33 3.37 -4.56
N GLY A 200 20.47 2.38 -4.38
CA GLY A 200 19.11 2.37 -4.89
C GLY A 200 18.27 1.35 -4.14
N LEU A 201 17.14 0.96 -4.74
CA LEU A 201 16.17 0.06 -4.12
C LEU A 201 16.43 -1.43 -4.40
N ALA A 202 17.41 -1.78 -5.23
CA ALA A 202 17.70 -3.17 -5.58
C ALA A 202 17.97 -4.09 -4.38
N ASN A 203 18.52 -3.55 -3.29
CA ASN A 203 18.78 -4.29 -2.04
C ASN A 203 17.81 -3.90 -0.92
N ALA A 204 16.75 -3.13 -1.23
CA ALA A 204 15.75 -2.74 -0.25
C ALA A 204 14.68 -3.83 -0.17
N TYR A 205 14.60 -4.48 0.99
CA TYR A 205 13.54 -5.40 1.30
C TYR A 205 12.43 -4.68 2.07
N THR A 206 11.19 -4.79 1.60
CA THR A 206 10.01 -4.31 2.31
C THR A 206 9.02 -5.46 2.45
N PRO A 207 8.65 -5.85 3.68
CA PRO A 207 7.68 -6.92 3.87
C PRO A 207 6.31 -6.52 3.36
N SER A 208 5.60 -7.48 2.79
CA SER A 208 4.19 -7.32 2.45
C SER A 208 3.31 -7.80 3.60
N LEU A 209 2.62 -6.88 4.26
CA LEU A 209 1.73 -7.21 5.38
C LEU A 209 0.53 -8.09 4.96
N ARG A 210 0.22 -8.16 3.66
CA ARG A 210 -0.75 -9.15 3.11
C ARG A 210 -0.15 -10.54 2.97
N LEU A 211 1.13 -10.67 2.61
CA LEU A 211 1.82 -11.96 2.60
C LEU A 211 1.90 -12.49 4.03
N VAL A 212 2.32 -11.64 4.96
CA VAL A 212 2.31 -11.91 6.42
C VAL A 212 0.95 -12.44 6.88
N GLN A 213 -0.16 -11.81 6.45
CA GLN A 213 -1.51 -12.29 6.78
C GLN A 213 -1.85 -13.65 6.15
N GLN A 214 -1.53 -13.84 4.87
CA GLN A 214 -1.77 -15.13 4.19
C GLN A 214 -0.97 -16.25 4.84
N GLU A 215 0.26 -15.97 5.27
CA GLU A 215 1.12 -16.91 5.97
C GLU A 215 0.56 -17.27 7.34
N ALA A 216 0.08 -16.30 8.12
CA ALA A 216 -0.58 -16.56 9.40
C ALA A 216 -1.83 -17.45 9.22
N LEU A 217 -2.60 -17.26 8.15
CA LEU A 217 -3.73 -18.14 7.80
C LEU A 217 -3.27 -19.56 7.44
N ILE A 218 -2.18 -19.70 6.68
CA ILE A 218 -1.59 -21.00 6.34
C ILE A 218 -1.10 -21.74 7.58
N LEU A 219 -0.56 -20.99 8.56
CA LEU A 219 -0.04 -21.51 9.82
C LEU A 219 -1.12 -21.71 10.90
N GLU A 220 -2.39 -21.46 10.57
CA GLU A 220 -3.54 -21.49 11.49
C GLU A 220 -3.33 -20.60 12.75
N ASP A 221 -2.39 -19.64 12.70
CA ASP A 221 -2.13 -18.71 13.80
C ASP A 221 -3.05 -17.50 13.70
N SER A 222 -4.28 -17.70 14.16
CA SER A 222 -5.31 -16.67 14.19
C SER A 222 -4.93 -15.44 15.01
N GLU A 223 -4.06 -15.56 16.02
CA GLU A 223 -3.72 -14.45 16.90
C GLU A 223 -2.66 -13.53 16.29
N LEU A 224 -1.62 -14.08 15.64
CA LEU A 224 -0.66 -13.27 14.87
C LEU A 224 -1.34 -12.60 13.66
N GLY A 225 -2.28 -13.29 13.01
CA GLY A 225 -3.11 -12.73 11.94
C GLY A 225 -3.94 -11.53 12.42
N ALA A 226 -4.65 -11.68 13.54
CA ALA A 226 -5.42 -10.60 14.14
C ALA A 226 -4.54 -9.43 14.61
N LEU A 227 -3.35 -9.72 15.15
CA LEU A 227 -2.39 -8.69 15.53
C LEU A 227 -1.90 -7.89 14.33
N ASN A 228 -1.67 -8.54 13.19
CA ASN A 228 -1.30 -7.88 11.95
C ASN A 228 -2.45 -6.98 11.43
N ASP A 229 -3.69 -7.45 11.50
CA ASP A 229 -4.86 -6.68 11.09
C ASP A 229 -5.02 -5.38 11.90
N ASP A 230 -4.70 -5.41 13.20
CA ASP A 230 -4.75 -4.22 14.07
C ASP A 230 -3.73 -3.14 13.65
N ILE A 231 -2.64 -3.49 12.95
CA ILE A 231 -1.53 -2.56 12.66
C ILE A 231 -1.31 -2.27 11.17
N ARG A 232 -1.81 -3.12 10.26
CA ARG A 232 -1.39 -3.11 8.85
C ARG A 232 -1.71 -1.83 8.09
N HIS A 233 -2.67 -1.05 8.57
CA HIS A 233 -3.11 0.19 7.95
C HIS A 233 -2.25 1.41 8.32
N CYS A 234 -1.21 1.23 9.14
CA CYS A 234 -0.39 2.33 9.64
C CYS A 234 0.28 3.14 8.53
N LEU A 235 -0.13 4.42 8.38
CA LEU A 235 0.44 5.37 7.41
C LEU A 235 1.79 5.96 7.84
N ARG A 236 2.32 5.60 9.02
CA ARG A 236 3.59 6.11 9.58
C ARG A 236 3.67 7.65 9.73
N CYS A 237 2.53 8.35 9.70
CA CYS A 237 2.44 9.81 9.76
C CYS A 237 2.90 10.42 11.11
N GLY A 238 2.82 9.66 12.20
CA GLY A 238 3.29 10.10 13.52
C GLY A 238 2.34 11.02 14.30
N LYS A 239 1.10 11.22 13.85
CA LYS A 239 0.06 11.99 14.57
C LYS A 239 -0.22 11.46 15.98
N CYS A 240 -0.01 10.16 16.22
CA CYS A 240 -0.16 9.55 17.54
C CYS A 240 0.91 9.95 18.56
N LYS A 241 2.03 10.54 18.12
CA LYS A 241 3.18 10.85 18.98
C LYS A 241 2.87 11.86 20.10
N PRO A 242 2.28 13.04 19.83
CA PRO A 242 2.10 14.07 20.86
C PRO A 242 1.16 13.63 21.98
N GLU A 243 0.16 12.80 21.67
CA GLU A 243 -0.87 12.36 22.61
C GLU A 243 -0.45 11.18 23.50
N CYS A 244 0.66 10.52 23.17
CA CYS A 244 1.05 9.30 23.87
C CYS A 244 1.87 9.61 25.14
N ASN A 245 1.35 9.19 26.30
CA ASN A 245 1.99 9.39 27.61
C ASN A 245 3.39 8.75 27.73
N THR A 246 3.72 7.80 26.87
CA THR A 246 5.02 7.10 26.86
C THR A 246 5.97 7.67 25.80
N HIS A 247 5.55 8.72 25.09
CA HIS A 247 6.35 9.27 24.01
C HIS A 247 7.51 10.11 24.54
N VAL A 248 8.74 9.68 24.26
CA VAL A 248 9.95 10.44 24.54
C VAL A 248 10.74 10.58 23.24
N PRO A 249 10.79 11.77 22.61
CA PRO A 249 11.38 11.96 21.28
C PRO A 249 12.84 11.51 21.14
N ARG A 250 13.62 11.60 22.22
CA ARG A 250 15.05 11.24 22.25
C ARG A 250 15.32 9.79 22.66
N ALA A 251 14.29 9.05 23.08
CA ALA A 251 14.46 7.68 23.54
C ALA A 251 14.39 6.69 22.38
N ASN A 252 14.53 5.40 22.70
CA ASN A 252 14.52 4.34 21.70
C ASN A 252 13.12 4.09 21.11
N LEU A 253 13.03 3.08 20.25
CA LEU A 253 11.83 2.66 19.53
C LEU A 253 10.61 2.43 20.45
N LEU A 254 10.84 1.95 21.68
CA LEU A 254 9.80 1.60 22.65
C LEU A 254 9.11 2.83 23.25
N TYR A 255 9.61 4.04 23.02
CA TYR A 255 9.03 5.29 23.55
C TYR A 255 8.39 6.12 22.45
N SER A 256 7.86 5.49 21.40
CA SER A 256 7.04 6.19 20.41
C SER A 256 5.90 5.29 19.94
N PRO A 257 4.63 5.71 20.07
CA PRO A 257 3.48 4.89 19.66
C PRO A 257 3.59 4.44 18.20
N ARG A 258 4.00 5.34 17.30
CA ARG A 258 4.27 4.99 15.90
C ARG A 258 5.35 3.92 15.78
N ASN A 259 6.46 4.07 16.49
CA ASN A 259 7.57 3.15 16.34
C ASN A 259 7.27 1.79 17.00
N LYS A 260 6.41 1.74 18.03
CA LYS A 260 5.90 0.47 18.57
C LYS A 260 5.04 -0.27 17.56
N ILE A 261 4.16 0.42 16.83
CA ILE A 261 3.39 -0.19 15.71
C ILE A 261 4.35 -0.81 14.68
N LEU A 262 5.42 -0.10 14.34
CA LEU A 262 6.46 -0.62 13.45
C LEU A 262 7.19 -1.83 14.04
N ALA A 263 7.52 -1.79 15.34
CA ALA A 263 8.10 -2.90 16.07
C ALA A 263 7.23 -4.15 15.96
N THR A 264 5.92 -3.99 16.21
CA THR A 264 4.95 -5.09 16.13
C THR A 264 4.94 -5.73 14.76
N GLY A 265 4.94 -4.94 13.68
CA GLY A 265 5.02 -5.47 12.32
C GLY A 265 6.31 -6.27 12.05
N LEU A 266 7.46 -5.75 12.49
CA LEU A 266 8.76 -6.44 12.36
C LEU A 266 8.81 -7.74 13.17
N MET A 267 8.20 -7.77 14.36
CA MET A 267 8.13 -8.97 15.17
C MET A 267 7.25 -10.04 14.54
N ILE A 268 6.06 -9.68 14.03
CA ILE A 268 5.18 -10.63 13.33
C ILE A 268 5.93 -11.25 12.15
N GLU A 269 6.64 -10.44 11.37
CA GLU A 269 7.46 -10.95 10.28
C GLU A 269 8.54 -11.93 10.76
N ALA A 270 9.28 -11.57 11.82
CA ALA A 270 10.30 -12.46 12.37
C ALA A 270 9.72 -13.78 12.88
N PHE A 271 8.54 -13.75 13.50
CA PHE A 271 7.80 -14.94 13.93
C PHE A 271 7.46 -15.85 12.75
N LEU A 272 6.82 -15.30 11.71
CA LEU A 272 6.42 -16.07 10.53
C LEU A 272 7.63 -16.63 9.76
N TYR A 273 8.68 -15.81 9.60
CA TYR A 273 9.89 -16.24 8.91
C TYR A 273 10.57 -17.42 9.61
N GLU A 274 10.71 -17.39 10.94
CA GLU A 274 11.31 -18.50 11.68
C GLU A 274 10.42 -19.74 11.69
N GLU A 275 9.11 -19.57 11.77
CA GLU A 275 8.17 -20.68 11.71
C GLU A 275 8.24 -21.44 10.38
N GLN A 276 8.49 -20.72 9.27
CA GLN A 276 8.66 -21.33 7.95
C GLN A 276 10.06 -21.93 7.74
N THR A 277 11.10 -21.25 8.20
CA THR A 277 12.48 -21.59 7.85
C THR A 277 13.17 -22.48 8.88
N ARG A 278 12.62 -22.61 10.09
CA ARG A 278 13.23 -23.31 11.22
C ARG A 278 12.21 -24.18 11.95
N ARG A 279 12.73 -25.07 12.79
CA ARG A 279 11.91 -25.89 13.69
C ARG A 279 11.62 -25.10 14.97
N GLY A 280 10.68 -24.18 14.86
CA GLY A 280 10.17 -23.39 15.98
C GLY A 280 10.77 -21.98 16.08
N ILE A 281 10.17 -21.21 16.98
CA ILE A 281 10.38 -19.78 17.13
C ILE A 281 11.35 -19.50 18.28
N SER A 282 12.30 -18.60 18.04
CA SER A 282 13.26 -18.10 19.01
C SER A 282 12.57 -17.43 20.20
N ILE A 283 13.05 -17.75 21.41
CA ILE A 283 12.62 -17.08 22.65
C ILE A 283 12.88 -15.58 22.64
N HIS A 284 13.89 -15.14 21.87
CA HIS A 284 14.26 -13.74 21.75
C HIS A 284 13.14 -12.89 21.13
N HIS A 285 12.38 -13.41 20.17
CA HIS A 285 11.26 -12.66 19.58
C HIS A 285 10.13 -12.42 20.59
N PHE A 286 9.87 -13.39 21.47
CA PHE A 286 8.91 -13.21 22.56
C PHE A 286 9.41 -12.21 23.61
N ASP A 287 10.72 -12.18 23.87
CA ASP A 287 11.33 -11.20 24.76
C ASP A 287 11.16 -9.76 24.24
N GLU A 288 11.42 -9.53 22.95
CA GLU A 288 11.18 -8.23 22.30
C GLU A 288 9.69 -7.86 22.32
N MET A 289 8.79 -8.83 22.11
CA MET A 289 7.35 -8.61 22.21
C MET A 289 6.91 -8.21 23.63
N ASN A 290 7.51 -8.79 24.67
CA ASN A 290 7.30 -8.34 26.05
C ASN A 290 7.73 -6.88 26.22
N ASP A 291 8.91 -6.51 25.73
CA ASP A 291 9.44 -5.16 25.90
C ASP A 291 8.55 -4.11 25.22
N VAL A 292 8.06 -4.38 24.01
CA VAL A 292 7.11 -3.49 23.31
C VAL A 292 5.79 -3.38 24.07
N ALA A 293 5.24 -4.50 24.56
CA ALA A 293 3.97 -4.54 25.28
C ALA A 293 4.05 -3.89 26.67
N ASP A 294 5.19 -3.96 27.34
CA ASP A 294 5.41 -3.39 28.68
C ASP A 294 5.64 -1.88 28.64
N HIS A 295 6.12 -1.34 27.52
CA HIS A 295 6.28 0.11 27.34
C HIS A 295 4.96 0.82 26.99
N CYS A 296 3.81 0.14 26.99
CA CYS A 296 2.50 0.75 26.75
C CYS A 296 1.66 0.80 28.03
N THR A 297 1.11 1.98 28.33
CA THR A 297 0.22 2.21 29.49
C THR A 297 -1.24 1.86 29.21
N VAL A 298 -1.60 1.42 28.00
CA VAL A 298 -2.98 1.05 27.61
C VAL A 298 -3.99 2.19 27.92
N CYS A 299 -3.60 3.43 27.59
CA CYS A 299 -4.44 4.62 27.84
C CYS A 299 -5.32 5.03 26.66
N HIS A 300 -5.20 4.35 25.51
CA HIS A 300 -5.99 4.57 24.28
C HIS A 300 -5.89 5.96 23.62
N LYS A 301 -5.12 6.90 24.19
CA LYS A 301 -4.94 8.26 23.65
C LYS A 301 -4.39 8.33 22.22
N CYS A 302 -3.69 7.28 21.76
CA CYS A 302 -3.17 7.23 20.40
C CYS A 302 -4.23 6.96 19.33
N ALA A 303 -5.42 6.48 19.71
CA ALA A 303 -6.49 6.13 18.77
C ALA A 303 -7.10 7.37 18.10
N SER A 304 -7.55 8.34 18.89
CA SER A 304 -8.21 9.57 18.38
C SER A 304 -7.41 10.35 17.31
N PRO A 305 -6.10 10.60 17.44
CA PRO A 305 -5.33 11.29 16.40
C PRO A 305 -4.97 10.40 15.18
N CYS A 306 -5.30 9.11 15.20
CA CYS A 306 -4.93 8.17 14.15
C CYS A 306 -5.91 8.23 12.97
N PRO A 307 -5.47 8.58 11.74
CA PRO A 307 -6.38 8.69 10.59
C PRO A 307 -6.88 7.33 10.04
N VAL A 308 -6.40 6.24 10.62
CA VAL A 308 -6.69 4.85 10.24
C VAL A 308 -7.10 4.01 11.45
N ASP A 309 -7.51 4.69 12.53
CA ASP A 309 -8.15 4.11 13.72
C ASP A 309 -7.35 3.00 14.44
N ILE A 310 -6.02 3.02 14.35
CA ILE A 310 -5.16 2.10 15.11
C ILE A 310 -5.12 2.52 16.58
N ASP A 311 -5.60 1.65 17.46
CA ASP A 311 -5.44 1.77 18.90
C ASP A 311 -4.31 0.85 19.40
N PHE A 312 -3.17 1.45 19.76
CA PHE A 312 -2.04 0.69 20.28
C PHE A 312 -2.29 0.09 21.68
N GLY A 313 -3.29 0.58 22.42
CA GLY A 313 -3.74 -0.03 23.67
C GLY A 313 -4.29 -1.45 23.42
N ASP A 314 -5.17 -1.59 22.42
CA ASP A 314 -5.74 -2.88 22.03
C ASP A 314 -4.68 -3.80 21.43
N VAL A 315 -3.80 -3.26 20.57
CA VAL A 315 -2.63 -4.00 20.05
C VAL A 315 -1.80 -4.56 21.20
N THR A 316 -1.54 -3.76 22.25
CA THR A 316 -0.78 -4.20 23.42
C THR A 316 -1.50 -5.31 24.18
N MET A 317 -2.82 -5.19 24.36
CA MET A 317 -3.61 -6.22 25.04
C MET A 317 -3.57 -7.54 24.29
N ARG A 318 -3.65 -7.52 22.95
CA ARG A 318 -3.50 -8.72 22.13
C ARG A 318 -2.09 -9.31 22.21
N MET A 319 -1.05 -8.49 22.16
CA MET A 319 0.33 -8.95 22.35
C MET A 319 0.50 -9.65 23.71
N ARG A 320 -0.06 -9.07 24.79
CA ARG A 320 -0.03 -9.68 26.13
C ARG A 320 -0.78 -11.01 26.17
N LYS A 321 -1.93 -11.11 25.49
CA LYS A 321 -2.69 -12.37 25.36
C LYS A 321 -1.85 -13.45 24.67
N ILE A 322 -1.27 -13.15 23.50
CA ILE A 322 -0.37 -14.06 22.76
C ILE A 322 0.77 -14.56 23.66
N LEU A 323 1.40 -13.65 24.39
CA LEU A 323 2.50 -13.98 25.32
C LEU A 323 2.05 -14.91 26.45
N ILE A 324 0.84 -14.72 26.99
CA ILE A 324 0.27 -15.55 28.06
C ILE A 324 -0.05 -16.95 27.53
N GLU A 325 -0.78 -17.04 26.41
CA GLU A 325 -1.19 -18.32 25.80
C GLU A 325 -0.01 -19.18 25.38
N ARG A 326 1.07 -18.55 24.91
CA ARG A 326 2.32 -19.25 24.55
C ARG A 326 3.24 -19.51 25.76
N GLY A 327 2.86 -19.11 26.98
CA GLY A 327 3.66 -19.30 28.18
C GLY A 327 4.98 -18.52 28.19
N ARG A 328 5.06 -17.41 27.45
CA ARG A 328 6.25 -16.57 27.28
C ARG A 328 6.12 -15.17 27.89
N ARG A 329 5.05 -14.89 28.62
CA ARG A 329 4.88 -13.61 29.32
C ARG A 329 5.88 -13.48 30.47
N ARG A 330 6.69 -12.43 30.44
CA ARG A 330 7.57 -12.06 31.55
C ARG A 330 6.72 -11.61 32.73
N VAL A 331 7.04 -12.13 33.90
CA VAL A 331 6.38 -11.76 35.14
C VAL A 331 7.34 -10.89 35.94
N ASN A 332 7.14 -9.57 35.88
CA ASN A 332 7.92 -8.66 36.70
C ASN A 332 7.34 -8.65 38.14
N LEU A 333 8.14 -9.10 39.10
CA LEU A 333 7.78 -9.12 40.52
C LEU A 333 7.42 -7.72 41.04
N THR A 334 8.16 -6.70 40.60
CA THR A 334 7.89 -5.29 40.96
C THR A 334 6.54 -4.84 40.42
N SER A 335 6.21 -5.15 39.16
CA SER A 335 4.90 -4.82 38.60
C SER A 335 3.77 -5.59 39.29
N ARG A 336 3.99 -6.87 39.65
CA ARG A 336 3.02 -7.64 40.44
C ARG A 336 2.81 -7.06 41.83
N LEU A 337 3.89 -6.66 42.51
CA LEU A 337 3.81 -6.04 43.83
C LEU A 337 3.17 -4.64 43.76
N ALA A 338 3.46 -3.86 42.72
CA ALA A 338 2.82 -2.57 42.49
C ALA A 338 1.33 -2.71 42.20
N MET A 339 0.93 -3.65 41.33
CA MET A 339 -0.48 -3.95 41.07
C MET A 339 -1.18 -4.51 42.31
N ALA A 340 -0.53 -5.40 43.06
CA ALA A 340 -1.05 -5.88 44.34
C ALA A 340 -1.24 -4.73 45.34
N PHE A 341 -0.28 -3.82 45.44
CA PHE A 341 -0.38 -2.62 46.29
C PHE A 341 -1.54 -1.71 45.87
N LEU A 342 -1.70 -1.46 44.57
CA LEU A 342 -2.81 -0.65 44.04
C LEU A 342 -4.17 -1.33 44.26
N ASN A 343 -4.27 -2.65 44.10
CA ASN A 343 -5.50 -3.39 44.37
C ASN A 343 -5.80 -3.48 45.87
N VAL A 344 -4.79 -3.47 46.74
CA VAL A 344 -4.94 -3.42 48.20
C VAL A 344 -5.51 -2.07 48.66
N THR A 345 -5.37 -1.01 47.85
CA THR A 345 -6.01 0.29 48.13
C THR A 345 -7.47 0.40 47.67
N ASP A 346 -7.99 -0.60 46.95
CA ASP A 346 -9.42 -0.70 46.61
C ASP A 346 -10.12 -1.66 47.61
N PRO A 347 -10.92 -1.13 48.55
CA PRO A 347 -11.58 -1.93 49.59
C PRO A 347 -12.63 -2.90 49.05
N THR A 348 -12.91 -2.93 47.75
CA THR A 348 -13.89 -3.84 47.12
C THR A 348 -13.29 -5.11 46.52
N THR A 349 -11.98 -5.31 46.59
CA THR A 349 -11.27 -6.39 45.88
C THR A 349 -10.78 -7.57 46.75
N ILE A 350 -11.35 -7.77 47.95
CA ILE A 350 -11.14 -8.99 48.78
C ILE A 350 -12.38 -9.88 48.74
#